data_AF-A0A7W7QCU8-F1
#
_entry.id   AF-A0A7W7QCU8-F1
#
_cell.length_a   1.000
_cell.length_b   1.000
_cell.length_c   1.000
_cell.angle_alpha   90.00
_cell.angle_beta   90.00
_cell.angle_gamma   90.00
#
_symmetry.space_group_name_H-M   'P 1'
#
loop_
_entity.id
_entity.type
_entity.pdbx_description
1 polymer ?
#
loop_
_entity_poly.entity_id
_entity_poly.type
_entity_poly.pdbx_seq_one_letter_code
_entity_poly.pdbx_strand_id
1 'polypeptide(L)' 'MFFAHPHSPWERGSNENLNRIVREYLPKGTTITHDPTYLAAIAAEINDRPRKLYNWRKPSEIFTELLDLDASTA' A
#
# COMPACT_ATOMS: atom_id res chain seq x y z
N MET A 1 -12.15 15.55 2.90
CA MET A 1 -11.02 15.23 2.01
C MET A 1 -9.75 15.74 2.67
N PHE A 2 -8.76 14.89 2.94
CA PHE A 2 -7.52 15.27 3.63
C PHE A 2 -6.38 15.38 2.61
N PHE A 3 -5.68 16.51 2.59
CA PHE A 3 -4.50 16.75 1.74
C PHE A 3 -3.30 17.11 2.60
N ALA A 4 -2.10 16.77 2.13
CA ALA A 4 -0.87 17.25 2.74
C ALA A 4 -0.69 18.75 2.46
N HIS A 5 -0.16 19.47 3.43
CA HIS A 5 0.17 20.87 3.30
C HIS A 5 1.29 21.06 2.25
N PRO A 6 1.28 22.19 1.50
CA PRO A 6 2.37 22.53 0.59
C PRO A 6 3.71 22.52 1.32
N HIS A 7 4.74 21.99 0.66
CA HIS A 7 6.11 21.89 1.20
C HIS A 7 6.27 21.07 2.49
N SER A 8 5.30 20.18 2.80
CA SER A 8 5.34 19.29 3.97
C SER A 8 5.52 17.81 3.58
N PRO A 9 6.69 17.38 3.05
CA PRO A 9 6.90 16.01 2.59
C PRO A 9 6.76 14.97 3.71
N TRP A 10 7.00 15.34 4.97
CA TRP A 10 6.86 14.46 6.13
C TRP A 10 5.43 13.94 6.34
N GLU A 11 4.41 14.66 5.86
CA GLU A 11 3.01 14.21 5.92
C GLU A 11 2.70 13.10 4.90
N ARG A 12 3.66 12.78 4.01
CA ARG A 12 3.52 11.78 2.96
C ARG A 12 4.49 10.60 3.10
N GLY A 13 5.19 10.48 4.23
CA GLY A 13 6.24 9.48 4.42
C GLY A 13 5.79 8.05 4.11
N SER A 14 4.58 7.66 4.54
CA SER A 14 4.02 6.33 4.23
C SER A 14 3.80 6.10 2.73
N ASN A 15 3.31 7.12 2.01
CA ASN A 15 3.09 7.04 0.57
C ASN A 15 4.43 6.94 -0.19
N GLU A 16 5.44 7.67 0.24
CA GLU A 16 6.77 7.63 -0.37
C GLU A 16 7.46 6.28 -0.15
N ASN A 17 7.32 5.68 1.04
CA ASN A 17 7.81 4.33 1.29
C ASN A 17 7.09 3.28 0.45
N LEU A 18 5.75 3.40 0.30
CA LEU A 18 4.98 2.48 -0.55
C LEU A 18 5.35 2.64 -2.03
N ASN A 19 5.55 3.86 -2.51
CA ASN A 19 6.01 4.11 -3.87
C ASN A 19 7.34 3.43 -4.18
N ARG A 20 8.27 3.38 -3.22
CA ARG A 20 9.54 2.65 -3.39
C ARG A 20 9.31 1.16 -3.67
N ILE A 21 8.37 0.53 -2.97
CA ILE A 21 8.01 -0.89 -3.20
C ILE A 21 7.34 -1.07 -4.57
N VAL A 22 6.44 -0.16 -4.95
CA VAL A 22 5.82 -0.20 -6.29
C VAL A 22 6.87 -0.12 -7.40
N ARG A 23 7.97 0.63 -7.19
CA ARG A 23 9.08 0.71 -8.14
C ARG A 23 9.88 -0.58 -8.33
N GLU A 24 9.75 -1.56 -7.43
CA GLU A 24 10.31 -2.91 -7.65
C GLU A 24 9.58 -3.62 -8.80
N TYR A 25 8.28 -3.35 -9.00
CA TYR A 25 7.44 -3.94 -10.05
C TYR A 25 7.29 -3.04 -11.29
N LEU A 26 7.25 -1.72 -11.08
CA LEU A 26 7.08 -0.71 -12.12
C LEU A 26 8.25 0.29 -12.06
N PRO A 27 9.44 -0.10 -12.58
CA PRO A 27 10.61 0.76 -12.59
C PRO A 27 10.35 2.12 -13.23
N LYS A 28 11.20 3.10 -12.91
CA LYS A 28 11.06 4.44 -13.47
C LYS A 28 11.28 4.40 -14.99
N GLY A 29 10.37 5.02 -15.74
CA GLY A 29 10.41 5.04 -17.20
C GLY A 29 9.69 3.86 -17.87
N THR A 30 9.20 2.89 -17.11
CA THR A 30 8.34 1.81 -17.63
C THR A 30 6.94 2.36 -17.90
N THR A 31 6.39 2.08 -19.08
CA THR A 31 4.97 2.35 -19.38
C THR A 31 4.11 1.48 -18.48
N ILE A 32 3.25 2.11 -17.69
CA ILE A 32 2.28 1.38 -16.86
C ILE A 32 1.23 0.79 -17.79
N THR A 33 1.08 -0.53 -17.74
CA THR A 33 0.04 -1.23 -18.51
C THR A 33 -1.35 -0.85 -18.00
N HIS A 34 -2.34 -0.86 -18.91
CA HIS A 34 -3.75 -0.66 -18.56
C HIS A 34 -4.46 -1.98 -18.24
N ASP A 35 -3.73 -3.11 -18.24
CA ASP A 35 -4.29 -4.40 -17.87
C ASP A 35 -4.64 -4.44 -16.37
N PRO A 36 -5.93 -4.48 -16.01
CA PRO A 36 -6.35 -4.48 -14.61
C PRO A 36 -5.91 -5.76 -13.88
N THR A 37 -5.77 -6.89 -14.58
CA THR A 37 -5.41 -8.17 -13.97
C THR A 37 -3.96 -8.15 -13.50
N TYR A 38 -3.06 -7.64 -14.33
CA TYR A 38 -1.65 -7.48 -13.98
C TYR A 38 -1.46 -6.51 -12.81
N LEU A 39 -2.15 -5.37 -12.83
CA LEU A 39 -2.06 -4.39 -11.74
C LEU A 39 -2.65 -4.94 -10.43
N ALA A 40 -3.74 -5.71 -10.50
CA ALA A 40 -4.31 -6.38 -9.33
C ALA A 40 -3.36 -7.43 -8.76
N ALA A 41 -2.65 -8.19 -9.61
CA ALA A 41 -1.65 -9.15 -9.17
C ALA A 41 -0.49 -8.47 -8.41
N ILE A 42 0.04 -7.36 -8.94
CA ILE A 42 1.06 -6.55 -8.24
C ILE A 42 0.51 -6.06 -6.89
N ALA A 43 -0.71 -5.53 -6.86
CA ALA A 43 -1.32 -5.04 -5.63
C ALA A 43 -1.49 -6.15 -4.58
N ALA A 44 -1.93 -7.33 -5.00
CA ALA A 44 -2.04 -8.51 -4.14
C ALA A 44 -0.69 -8.88 -3.53
N GLU A 45 0.37 -8.95 -4.35
CA GLU A 45 1.72 -9.28 -3.88
C GLU A 45 2.27 -8.22 -2.90
N ILE A 46 2.02 -6.94 -3.15
CA ILE A 46 2.41 -5.85 -2.25
C ILE A 46 1.69 -5.95 -0.90
N ASN A 47 0.40 -6.30 -0.92
CA ASN A 47 -0.45 -6.46 0.26
C ASN A 47 -0.16 -7.74 1.04
N ASP A 48 0.32 -8.78 0.36
CA ASP A 48 0.75 -10.03 0.99
C ASP A 48 2.22 -10.03 1.44
N ARG A 49 2.97 -8.95 1.19
CA ARG A 49 4.36 -8.83 1.62
C ARG A 49 4.46 -8.57 3.14
N PRO A 50 5.09 -9.46 3.93
CA PRO A 50 5.37 -9.24 5.35
C PRO A 50 6.06 -7.92 5.63
N ARG A 51 5.59 -7.16 6.64
CA ARG A 51 6.23 -5.89 7.04
C ARG A 51 6.79 -5.99 8.45
N LYS A 52 8.07 -5.66 8.60
CA LYS A 52 8.74 -5.61 9.91
C LYS A 52 8.00 -4.71 10.92
N LEU A 53 7.43 -3.59 10.45
CA LEU A 53 6.62 -2.68 11.26
C LEU A 53 5.46 -3.39 11.97
N TYR A 54 4.90 -4.41 11.33
CA TYR A 54 3.77 -5.18 11.84
C TYR A 54 4.19 -6.55 12.36
N ASN A 55 5.39 -6.67 12.95
CA ASN A 55 5.91 -7.95 13.45
C ASN A 55 5.92 -9.04 12.36
N TRP A 56 6.25 -8.66 11.11
CA TRP A 56 6.26 -9.55 9.95
C TRP A 56 4.89 -10.10 9.52
N ARG A 57 3.81 -9.53 10.03
CA ARG A 57 2.46 -9.80 9.51
C ARG A 57 2.24 -9.13 8.17
N LYS A 58 1.28 -9.64 7.41
CA LYS A 58 0.93 -9.11 6.09
C LYS A 58 -0.06 -7.94 6.24
N PRO A 59 0.08 -6.85 5.46
CA PRO A 59 -0.91 -5.79 5.41
C PRO A 59 -2.34 -6.29 5.15
N SER A 60 -2.50 -7.31 4.29
CA SER A 60 -3.78 -7.95 4.01
C SER A 60 -4.46 -8.50 5.27
N GLU A 61 -3.73 -9.23 6.11
CA GLU A 61 -4.24 -9.81 7.36
C GLU A 61 -4.70 -8.74 8.35
N ILE A 62 -3.87 -7.72 8.54
CA ILE A 62 -4.15 -6.64 9.50
C ILE A 62 -5.36 -5.84 9.03
N PHE A 63 -5.45 -5.59 7.72
CA PHE A 63 -6.58 -4.86 7.15
C PHE A 63 -7.89 -5.61 7.35
N THR A 64 -7.91 -6.94 7.11
CA THR A 64 -9.09 -7.77 7.39
C THR A 64 -9.48 -7.73 8.88
N GLU A 65 -8.52 -7.86 9.80
CA GLU A 65 -8.80 -7.75 11.24
C GLU A 65 -9.41 -6.41 11.63
N LEU A 66 -8.90 -5.31 11.08
CA LEU A 66 -9.43 -3.98 11.36
C LEU A 66 -10.87 -3.81 10.85
N LEU A 67 -11.18 -4.37 9.67
CA LEU A 67 -12.54 -4.35 9.13
C LEU A 67 -13.51 -5.15 10.01
N ASP A 68 -13.09 -6.32 10.48
CA ASP A 68 -13.91 -7.16 11.37
C ASP A 68 -14.16 -6.46 12.72
N LEU A 69 -13.15 -5.77 13.26
CA LEU A 69 -13.26 -4.99 14.49
C LEU A 69 -14.24 -3.81 14.33
N ASP A 70 -14.13 -3.03 13.25
CA ASP A 70 -15.07 -1.94 12.98
C ASP A 70 -16.50 -2.46 12.78
N ALA A 71 -16.67 -3.57 12.05
CA ALA A 71 -17.97 -4.19 11.85
C ALA A 71 -18.60 -4.73 13.15
N SER A 72 -17.78 -5.13 14.13
CA SER A 72 -18.26 -5.56 15.45
C SER A 72 -18.60 -4.41 16.41
N THR A 73 -18.14 -3.19 16.10
CA THR A 73 -18.36 -1.98 16.90
C THR A 73 -19.56 -1.15 16.39
N ALA A 74 -20.06 -1.48 15.18
CA ALA A 74 -21.24 -0.87 14.54
C ALA A 74 -22.52 -1.65 14.85
#